data_AF-A0A8T5T1W0-F1
#
_entry.id   AF-A0A8T5T1W0-F1
#
_cell.length_a   1.000
_cell.length_b   1.000
_cell.length_c   1.000
_cell.angle_alpha   90.00
_cell.angle_beta   90.00
_cell.angle_gamma   90.00
#
_symmetry.space_group_name_H-M   'P 1'
#
loop_
_entity.id
_entity.type
_entity.pdbx_description
1 polymer ?
#
loop_
_entity_poly.entity_id
_entity_poly.type
_entity_poly.pdbx_seq_one_letter_code
_entity_poly.pdbx_strand_id
1 'polypeptide(L)'
;VYRASLDSGYFTGPLIAIGLVFSASSLNLWGDTANNNIDNMLKFPFLVIAIVLGLIAFSFLLLATETRPGWIQASISLKHGRKVRDAFSKLKEAFDAYVKGEMKESCDELLLEAKELERDADRLVLKVTRALYGNVRPAPDDYHFYKITEILDSSIGFLLRSYRKLLLIPRNKLSDEFVKYLNNETDLLLQLIEKAVEALEVVCIQPFASHPIFNDVHQLENALDLNSHKGLTTIMKKTDKLNTVEILFLDQIVESLELSANTIEDAVDVMKIIGLKYQVSTFKI
;
A
#
# COMPACT_ATOMS: atom_id res chain seq x y z
N VAL A 1 -19.91 -13.63 4.36
CA VAL A 1 -21.15 -12.95 4.82
C VAL A 1 -21.60 -11.86 3.85
N TYR A 2 -20.80 -10.81 3.58
CA TYR A 2 -21.16 -9.74 2.63
C TYR A 2 -21.47 -10.23 1.20
N ARG A 3 -20.61 -11.05 0.61
CA ARG A 3 -20.83 -11.63 -0.74
C ARG A 3 -22.11 -12.48 -0.80
N ALA A 4 -22.36 -13.27 0.25
CA ALA A 4 -23.59 -14.05 0.38
C ALA A 4 -24.86 -13.18 0.54
N SER A 5 -24.74 -11.99 1.14
CA SER A 5 -25.84 -11.01 1.24
C SER A 5 -26.13 -10.29 -0.08
N LEU A 6 -25.09 -10.03 -0.87
CA LEU A 6 -25.19 -9.44 -2.21
C LEU A 6 -25.78 -10.45 -3.19
N ASP A 7 -25.26 -11.68 -3.17
CA ASP A 7 -25.76 -12.81 -3.95
C ASP A 7 -27.19 -13.20 -3.55
N SER A 8 -27.54 -13.12 -2.26
CA SER A 8 -28.94 -13.28 -1.85
C SER A 8 -29.83 -12.16 -2.40
N GLY A 9 -29.34 -10.92 -2.48
CA GLY A 9 -30.07 -9.80 -3.07
C GLY A 9 -30.42 -10.02 -4.55
N TYR A 10 -29.50 -10.60 -5.33
CA TYR A 10 -29.75 -10.98 -6.73
C TYR A 10 -30.76 -12.13 -6.87
N PHE A 11 -30.90 -12.98 -5.85
CA PHE A 11 -31.85 -14.09 -5.86
C PHE A 11 -33.22 -13.69 -5.31
N THR A 12 -33.26 -12.85 -4.27
CA THR A 12 -34.50 -12.40 -3.63
C THR A 12 -35.18 -11.28 -4.41
N GLY A 13 -34.41 -10.39 -5.05
CA GLY A 13 -34.93 -9.26 -5.84
C GLY A 13 -35.91 -9.68 -6.94
N PRO A 14 -35.57 -10.64 -7.83
CA PRO A 14 -36.48 -11.14 -8.85
C PRO A 14 -37.72 -11.84 -8.26
N LEU A 15 -37.58 -12.61 -7.17
CA LEU A 15 -38.72 -13.26 -6.49
C LEU A 15 -39.71 -12.23 -5.92
N ILE A 16 -39.21 -11.12 -5.38
CA ILE A 16 -40.03 -10.03 -4.86
C ILE A 16 -40.64 -9.23 -6.00
N ALA A 17 -39.91 -8.96 -7.07
CA ALA A 17 -40.43 -8.29 -8.26
C ALA A 17 -41.56 -9.12 -8.90
N ILE A 18 -41.38 -10.44 -9.02
CA ILE A 18 -42.41 -11.37 -9.49
C ILE A 18 -43.60 -11.39 -8.53
N GLY A 19 -43.38 -11.46 -7.21
CA GLY A 19 -44.45 -11.42 -6.20
C GLY A 19 -45.23 -10.10 -6.18
N LEU A 20 -44.55 -8.96 -6.35
CA LEU A 20 -45.16 -7.65 -6.47
C LEU A 20 -45.94 -7.48 -7.77
N VAL A 21 -45.38 -7.91 -8.90
CA VAL A 21 -46.06 -7.92 -10.20
C VAL A 21 -47.28 -8.83 -10.17
N PHE A 22 -47.21 -9.99 -9.51
CA PHE A 22 -48.35 -10.89 -9.29
C PHE A 22 -49.42 -10.27 -8.37
N SER A 23 -49.00 -9.54 -7.33
CA SER A 23 -49.94 -8.78 -6.49
C SER A 23 -50.56 -7.60 -7.23
N ALA A 24 -49.82 -6.97 -8.15
CA ALA A 24 -50.21 -5.81 -8.95
C ALA A 24 -51.05 -6.14 -10.19
N SER A 25 -50.89 -7.34 -10.75
CA SER A 25 -51.74 -7.84 -11.84
C SER A 25 -53.05 -8.47 -11.34
N SER A 26 -53.09 -8.91 -10.08
CA SER A 26 -54.31 -9.36 -9.38
C SER A 26 -55.08 -8.23 -8.69
N LEU A 27 -54.79 -6.99 -9.08
CA LEU A 27 -55.15 -5.77 -8.38
C LEU A 27 -56.31 -5.06 -9.08
N ASN A 28 -57.51 -5.63 -8.98
CA ASN A 28 -58.71 -4.80 -8.85
C ASN A 28 -58.66 -4.17 -7.46
N LEU A 29 -57.92 -3.07 -7.31
CA LEU A 29 -57.74 -2.34 -6.04
C LEU A 29 -59.09 -1.82 -5.48
N TRP A 30 -60.13 -1.79 -6.33
CA TRP A 30 -61.47 -1.26 -6.09
C TRP A 30 -62.58 -2.18 -6.66
N GLY A 31 -62.40 -3.51 -6.60
CA GLY A 31 -63.41 -4.48 -7.04
C GLY A 31 -64.03 -5.22 -5.87
N ASP A 32 -65.37 -5.34 -5.87
CA ASP A 32 -66.19 -5.88 -4.78
C ASP A 32 -65.62 -7.14 -4.11
N THR A 33 -65.30 -6.98 -2.83
CA THR A 33 -64.83 -7.99 -1.89
C THR A 33 -65.94 -8.97 -1.52
N ALA A 34 -66.26 -9.91 -2.40
CA ALA A 34 -67.32 -10.88 -2.08
C ALA A 34 -66.96 -12.37 -2.26
N ASN A 35 -65.86 -12.79 -2.91
CA ASN A 35 -65.67 -14.24 -3.08
C ASN A 35 -64.28 -14.89 -3.05
N ASN A 36 -63.16 -14.18 -2.92
CA ASN A 36 -61.83 -14.82 -2.89
C ASN A 36 -61.03 -14.49 -1.62
N ASN A 37 -61.40 -15.08 -0.48
CA ASN A 37 -60.64 -14.96 0.77
C ASN A 37 -59.21 -15.50 0.68
N ILE A 38 -58.96 -16.45 -0.24
CA ILE A 38 -57.64 -17.07 -0.45
C ILE A 38 -56.67 -16.10 -1.15
N ASP A 39 -57.15 -15.30 -2.11
CA ASP A 39 -56.31 -14.37 -2.87
C ASP A 39 -55.81 -13.20 -2.01
N ASN A 40 -56.59 -12.78 -1.01
CA ASN A 40 -56.17 -11.72 -0.08
C ASN A 40 -55.20 -12.22 1.00
N MET A 41 -55.20 -13.52 1.30
CA MET A 41 -54.35 -14.10 2.34
C MET A 41 -52.87 -14.13 1.96
N LEU A 42 -52.56 -14.27 0.66
CA LEU A 42 -51.18 -14.27 0.16
C LEU A 42 -50.66 -12.85 -0.16
N LYS A 43 -51.53 -11.90 -0.49
CA LYS A 43 -51.14 -10.52 -0.82
C LYS A 43 -50.49 -9.78 0.36
N PHE A 44 -51.04 -9.97 1.56
CA PHE A 44 -50.59 -9.25 2.75
C PHE A 44 -49.13 -9.60 3.17
N PRO A 45 -48.72 -10.88 3.25
CA PRO A 45 -47.32 -11.25 3.51
C PRO A 45 -46.33 -10.70 2.48
N PHE A 46 -46.65 -10.74 1.19
CA PHE A 46 -45.75 -10.24 0.14
C PHE A 46 -45.54 -8.73 0.20
N LEU A 47 -46.59 -7.97 0.48
CA LEU A 47 -46.50 -6.52 0.64
C LEU A 47 -45.67 -6.14 1.88
N VAL A 48 -45.86 -6.84 3.01
CA VAL A 48 -45.06 -6.63 4.22
C VAL A 48 -43.59 -6.95 3.97
N ILE A 49 -43.28 -8.07 3.31
CA ILE A 49 -41.91 -8.43 2.94
C ILE A 49 -41.28 -7.38 2.02
N ALA A 50 -42.02 -6.88 1.04
CA ALA A 50 -41.55 -5.84 0.12
C ALA A 50 -41.24 -4.52 0.85
N ILE A 51 -42.11 -4.08 1.78
CA ILE A 51 -41.88 -2.87 2.58
C ILE A 51 -40.68 -3.05 3.51
N VAL A 52 -40.58 -4.19 4.21
CA VAL A 52 -39.46 -4.48 5.11
C VAL A 52 -38.14 -4.50 4.34
N LEU A 53 -38.11 -5.13 3.16
CA LEU A 53 -36.91 -5.15 2.32
C LEU A 53 -36.60 -3.80 1.69
N GLY A 54 -37.62 -3.01 1.33
CA GLY A 54 -37.45 -1.63 0.89
C GLY A 54 -36.85 -0.74 1.98
N LEU A 55 -37.32 -0.89 3.23
CA LEU A 55 -36.76 -0.20 4.39
C LEU A 55 -35.34 -0.68 4.72
N ILE A 56 -35.06 -1.98 4.61
CA ILE A 56 -33.69 -2.50 4.76
C ILE A 56 -32.80 -1.93 3.66
N ALA A 57 -33.22 -1.94 2.40
CA ALA A 57 -32.45 -1.38 1.28
C ALA A 57 -32.22 0.13 1.42
N PHE A 58 -33.25 0.88 1.84
CA PHE A 58 -33.15 2.30 2.12
C PHE A 58 -32.25 2.59 3.34
N SER A 59 -32.35 1.77 4.38
CA SER A 59 -31.45 1.80 5.53
C SER A 59 -30.02 1.46 5.13
N PHE A 60 -29.78 0.53 4.21
CA PHE A 60 -28.45 0.29 3.66
C PHE A 60 -27.99 1.48 2.81
N LEU A 61 -28.86 2.13 2.04
CA LEU A 61 -28.49 3.33 1.29
C LEU A 61 -28.12 4.51 2.21
N LEU A 62 -28.77 4.65 3.37
CA LEU A 62 -28.50 5.73 4.32
C LEU A 62 -27.41 5.41 5.34
N LEU A 63 -27.32 4.17 5.81
CA LEU A 63 -26.42 3.74 6.90
C LEU A 63 -25.21 2.93 6.42
N ALA A 64 -25.15 2.49 5.17
CA ALA A 64 -23.89 1.96 4.62
C ALA A 64 -22.94 3.13 4.32
N THR A 65 -22.47 3.79 5.38
CA THR A 65 -21.12 4.37 5.39
C THR A 65 -20.18 3.26 4.94
N GLU A 66 -19.51 3.40 3.78
CA GLU A 66 -18.64 2.40 3.14
C GLU A 66 -17.95 1.46 4.14
N THR A 67 -18.62 0.36 4.51
CA THR A 67 -18.12 -0.56 5.52
C THR A 67 -17.07 -1.42 4.85
N ARG A 68 -15.81 -1.02 4.99
CA ARG A 68 -14.63 -1.51 4.28
C ARG A 68 -14.75 -1.34 2.76
N PRO A 69 -14.14 -0.31 2.16
CA PRO A 69 -13.97 -0.33 0.72
C PRO A 69 -13.24 -1.62 0.34
N GLY A 70 -13.82 -2.40 -0.57
CA GLY A 70 -13.24 -3.63 -1.08
C GLY A 70 -12.03 -3.31 -1.97
N TRP A 71 -10.96 -2.78 -1.38
CA TRP A 71 -9.75 -2.41 -2.08
C TRP A 71 -8.97 -3.66 -2.44
N ILE A 72 -9.29 -4.26 -3.59
CA ILE A 72 -8.51 -5.37 -4.14
C ILE A 72 -7.05 -4.91 -4.32
N GLN A 73 -6.84 -3.66 -4.76
CA GLN A 73 -5.50 -3.11 -4.96
C GLN A 73 -4.70 -2.97 -3.66
N ALA A 74 -5.34 -2.61 -2.54
CA ALA A 74 -4.68 -2.52 -1.24
C ALA A 74 -3.97 -3.82 -0.85
N SER A 75 -4.59 -4.98 -1.11
CA SER A 75 -3.98 -6.28 -0.82
C SER A 75 -2.72 -6.56 -1.67
N ILE A 76 -2.73 -6.10 -2.92
CA ILE A 76 -1.60 -6.25 -3.85
C ILE A 76 -0.48 -5.27 -3.47
N SER A 77 -0.82 -4.02 -3.19
CA SER A 77 0.11 -2.99 -2.72
C SER A 77 0.76 -3.35 -1.40
N LEU A 78 0.01 -3.96 -0.47
CA LEU A 78 0.59 -4.45 0.78
C LEU A 78 1.57 -5.59 0.55
N LYS A 79 1.22 -6.56 -0.31
CA LYS A 79 2.14 -7.64 -0.69
C LYS A 79 3.40 -7.08 -1.36
N HIS A 80 3.26 -6.04 -2.17
CA HIS A 80 4.38 -5.33 -2.78
C HIS A 80 5.26 -4.65 -1.73
N GLY A 81 4.69 -3.84 -0.84
CA GLY A 81 5.44 -3.18 0.22
C GLY A 81 6.25 -4.15 1.09
N ARG A 82 5.66 -5.30 1.45
CA ARG A 82 6.39 -6.37 2.15
C ARG A 82 7.59 -6.91 1.36
N LYS A 83 7.44 -7.11 0.05
CA LYS A 83 8.55 -7.54 -0.82
C LYS A 83 9.65 -6.50 -0.94
N VAL A 84 9.29 -5.22 -1.04
CA VAL A 84 10.24 -4.10 -1.00
C VAL A 84 11.01 -4.10 0.32
N ARG A 85 10.32 -4.19 1.47
CA ARG A 85 10.97 -4.29 2.79
C ARG A 85 11.91 -5.50 2.88
N ASP A 86 11.48 -6.68 2.44
CA ASP A 86 12.32 -7.89 2.47
C ASP A 86 13.61 -7.69 1.65
N ALA A 87 13.52 -6.97 0.53
CA ALA A 87 14.68 -6.66 -0.28
C ALA A 87 15.60 -5.60 0.35
N PHE A 88 15.05 -4.59 1.04
CA PHE A 88 15.84 -3.67 1.87
C PHE A 88 16.61 -4.43 2.95
N SER A 89 15.97 -5.39 3.63
CA SER A 89 16.64 -6.27 4.60
C SER A 89 17.80 -7.03 3.96
N LYS A 90 17.59 -7.59 2.76
CA LYS A 90 18.66 -8.30 2.03
C LYS A 90 19.80 -7.39 1.59
N LEU A 91 19.50 -6.15 1.19
CA LEU A 91 20.53 -5.16 0.88
C LEU A 91 21.33 -4.77 2.12
N LYS A 92 20.70 -4.70 3.30
CA LYS A 92 21.40 -4.52 4.57
C LYS A 92 22.30 -5.69 4.94
N GLU A 93 21.84 -6.93 4.74
CA GLU A 93 22.68 -8.11 4.90
C GLU A 93 23.92 -8.04 3.99
N ALA A 94 23.74 -7.63 2.72
CA ALA A 94 24.84 -7.44 1.78
C ALA A 94 25.82 -6.34 2.23
N PHE A 95 25.31 -5.25 2.82
CA PHE A 95 26.15 -4.22 3.44
C PHE A 95 27.01 -4.79 4.56
N ASP A 96 26.39 -5.54 5.47
CA ASP A 96 27.07 -6.06 6.66
C ASP A 96 28.15 -7.07 6.29
N ALA A 97 27.92 -7.89 5.26
CA ALA A 97 28.92 -8.77 4.65
C ALA A 97 30.09 -7.96 4.07
N TYR A 98 29.80 -6.88 3.33
CA TYR A 98 30.81 -5.97 2.78
C TYR A 98 31.66 -5.32 3.88
N VAL A 99 31.04 -4.87 4.98
CA VAL A 99 31.74 -4.24 6.10
C VAL A 99 32.66 -5.21 6.82
N LYS A 100 32.24 -6.47 6.98
CA LYS A 100 33.04 -7.56 7.57
C LYS A 100 34.18 -8.03 6.68
N GLY A 101 34.24 -7.57 5.43
CA GLY A 101 35.25 -7.99 4.46
C GLY A 101 35.07 -9.45 4.03
N GLU A 102 33.83 -9.94 4.01
CA GLU A 102 33.52 -11.25 3.45
C GLU A 102 33.91 -11.32 1.96
N MET A 103 34.03 -12.54 1.45
CA MET A 103 34.36 -12.76 0.04
C MET A 103 33.33 -12.03 -0.84
N LYS A 104 33.80 -11.37 -1.89
CA LYS A 104 32.95 -10.61 -2.81
C LYS A 104 31.77 -11.45 -3.34
N GLU A 105 32.00 -12.74 -3.56
CA GLU A 105 30.99 -13.72 -3.97
C GLU A 105 29.79 -13.77 -3.01
N SER A 106 30.02 -13.74 -1.68
CA SER A 106 28.95 -13.69 -0.66
C SER A 106 28.09 -12.43 -0.80
N CYS A 107 28.74 -11.28 -1.01
CA CYS A 107 28.03 -10.02 -1.22
C CYS A 107 27.22 -10.01 -2.54
N ASP A 108 27.81 -10.57 -3.61
CA ASP A 108 27.16 -10.66 -4.92
C ASP A 108 25.94 -11.60 -4.87
N GLU A 109 26.00 -12.70 -4.12
CA GLU A 109 24.86 -13.61 -3.89
C GLU A 109 23.70 -12.89 -3.16
N LEU A 110 23.98 -12.16 -2.09
CA LEU A 110 22.96 -11.39 -1.36
C LEU A 110 22.33 -10.28 -2.24
N LEU A 111 23.13 -9.63 -3.10
CA LEU A 111 22.60 -8.67 -4.07
C LEU A 111 21.74 -9.32 -5.16
N LEU A 112 22.07 -10.55 -5.57
CA LEU A 112 21.24 -11.31 -6.50
C LEU A 112 19.90 -11.68 -5.85
N GLU A 113 19.90 -12.13 -4.58
CA GLU A 113 18.67 -12.38 -3.82
C GLU A 113 17.81 -11.12 -3.71
N ALA A 114 18.41 -9.98 -3.36
CA ALA A 114 17.71 -8.70 -3.30
C ALA A 114 17.12 -8.31 -4.68
N LYS A 115 17.85 -8.57 -5.78
CA LYS A 115 17.36 -8.31 -7.14
C LYS A 115 16.22 -9.22 -7.55
N GLU A 116 16.20 -10.48 -7.10
CA GLU A 116 15.05 -11.37 -7.33
C GLU A 116 13.82 -10.90 -6.56
N LEU A 117 13.98 -10.41 -5.33
CA LEU A 117 12.88 -9.82 -4.56
C LEU A 117 12.33 -8.54 -5.22
N GLU A 118 13.20 -7.69 -5.78
CA GLU A 118 12.79 -6.54 -6.57
C GLU A 118 12.03 -6.96 -7.84
N ARG A 119 12.50 -7.99 -8.57
CA ARG A 119 11.78 -8.52 -9.74
C ARG A 119 10.41 -9.07 -9.38
N ASP A 120 10.27 -9.66 -8.21
CA ASP A 120 8.98 -10.11 -7.68
C ASP A 120 8.07 -8.94 -7.29
N ALA A 121 8.63 -7.83 -6.80
CA ALA A 121 7.92 -6.59 -6.53
C ALA A 121 7.42 -5.95 -7.84
N ASP A 122 8.27 -5.83 -8.86
CA ASP A 122 7.93 -5.38 -10.21
C ASP A 122 6.71 -6.12 -10.80
N ARG A 123 6.67 -7.45 -10.62
CA ARG A 123 5.52 -8.27 -11.06
C ARG A 123 4.23 -7.90 -10.34
N LEU A 124 4.30 -7.41 -9.10
CA LEU A 124 3.16 -6.91 -8.35
C LEU A 124 2.73 -5.53 -8.83
N VAL A 125 3.66 -4.63 -9.18
CA VAL A 125 3.36 -3.35 -9.85
C VAL A 125 2.51 -3.61 -11.09
N LEU A 126 2.96 -4.51 -11.98
CA LEU A 126 2.21 -4.89 -13.19
C LEU A 126 0.81 -5.46 -12.88
N LYS A 127 0.66 -6.18 -11.77
CA LYS A 127 -0.65 -6.69 -11.35
C LYS A 127 -1.57 -5.57 -10.88
N VAL A 128 -1.07 -4.59 -10.11
CA VAL A 128 -1.85 -3.41 -9.72
C VAL A 128 -2.25 -2.61 -10.95
N THR A 129 -1.33 -2.37 -11.88
CA THR A 129 -1.61 -1.67 -13.15
C THR A 129 -2.72 -2.38 -13.94
N ARG A 130 -2.65 -3.70 -14.09
CA ARG A 130 -3.69 -4.47 -14.80
C ARG A 130 -5.03 -4.41 -14.06
N ALA A 131 -5.04 -4.46 -12.73
CA ALA A 131 -6.26 -4.32 -11.95
C ALA A 131 -6.90 -2.92 -12.11
N LEU A 132 -6.08 -1.87 -12.19
CA LEU A 132 -6.53 -0.50 -12.41
C LEU A 132 -7.26 -0.34 -13.76
N TYR A 133 -6.73 -0.91 -14.84
CA TYR A 133 -7.36 -0.84 -16.17
C TYR A 133 -8.46 -1.88 -16.39
N GLY A 134 -8.48 -2.98 -15.64
CA GLY A 134 -9.42 -4.09 -15.84
C GLY A 134 -10.76 -3.94 -15.11
N ASN A 135 -10.88 -3.00 -14.18
CA ASN A 135 -12.09 -2.83 -13.36
C ASN A 135 -13.18 -2.06 -14.11
N VAL A 136 -14.33 -2.69 -14.34
CA VAL A 136 -15.54 -2.08 -14.94
C VAL A 136 -16.05 -0.90 -14.09
N ARG A 137 -15.80 -0.93 -12.78
CA ARG A 137 -16.10 0.15 -11.85
C ARG A 137 -14.85 0.45 -11.02
N PRO A 138 -14.14 1.56 -11.26
CA PRO A 138 -12.95 1.91 -10.50
C PRO A 138 -13.32 2.19 -9.03
N ALA A 139 -12.52 1.66 -8.09
CA ALA A 139 -12.69 1.97 -6.69
C ALA A 139 -12.10 3.37 -6.39
N PRO A 140 -12.62 4.10 -5.40
CA PRO A 140 -12.29 5.50 -5.17
C PRO A 140 -10.81 5.80 -4.83
N ASP A 141 -10.00 4.79 -4.50
CA ASP A 141 -8.57 4.95 -4.14
C ASP A 141 -7.62 4.01 -4.88
N ASP A 142 -8.12 3.32 -5.92
CA ASP A 142 -7.31 2.42 -6.75
C ASP A 142 -6.04 3.14 -7.27
N TYR A 143 -6.19 4.39 -7.75
CA TYR A 143 -5.04 5.17 -8.22
C TYR A 143 -4.01 5.48 -7.11
N HIS A 144 -4.44 5.73 -5.87
CA HIS A 144 -3.53 6.00 -4.76
C HIS A 144 -2.72 4.74 -4.40
N PHE A 145 -3.35 3.56 -4.39
CA PHE A 145 -2.64 2.30 -4.18
C PHE A 145 -1.66 1.99 -5.30
N TYR A 146 -2.04 2.23 -6.56
CA TYR A 146 -1.10 2.20 -7.68
C TYR A 146 0.11 3.11 -7.45
N LYS A 147 -0.12 4.38 -7.08
CA LYS A 147 0.94 5.34 -6.84
C LYS A 147 1.87 4.95 -5.70
N ILE A 148 1.33 4.51 -4.56
CA ILE A 148 2.12 3.97 -3.45
C ILE A 148 3.04 2.84 -3.94
N THR A 149 2.50 1.94 -4.76
CA THR A 149 3.25 0.79 -5.28
C THR A 149 4.40 1.23 -6.18
N GLU A 150 4.13 2.13 -7.14
CA GLU A 150 5.12 2.69 -8.08
C GLU A 150 6.23 3.49 -7.37
N ILE A 151 5.87 4.28 -6.36
CA ILE A 151 6.81 5.09 -5.58
C ILE A 151 7.72 4.17 -4.76
N LEU A 152 7.15 3.22 -4.00
CA LEU A 152 7.96 2.27 -3.21
C LEU A 152 8.89 1.42 -4.09
N ASP A 153 8.48 1.06 -5.31
CA ASP A 153 9.32 0.34 -6.27
C ASP A 153 10.51 1.19 -6.76
N SER A 154 10.31 2.49 -6.92
CA SER A 154 11.40 3.40 -7.26
C SER A 154 12.45 3.49 -6.14
N SER A 155 12.02 3.46 -4.88
CA SER A 155 12.90 3.57 -3.71
C SER A 155 13.94 2.44 -3.63
N ILE A 156 13.54 1.21 -3.96
CA ILE A 156 14.44 0.05 -3.97
C ILE A 156 15.44 0.12 -5.13
N GLY A 157 15.02 0.65 -6.27
CA GLY A 157 15.87 0.83 -7.44
C GLY A 157 17.08 1.75 -7.17
N PHE A 158 16.88 2.83 -6.39
CA PHE A 158 17.96 3.69 -5.94
C PHE A 158 18.94 2.94 -5.04
N LEU A 159 18.42 2.22 -4.03
CA LEU A 159 19.25 1.50 -3.07
C LEU A 159 20.08 0.40 -3.74
N LEU A 160 19.48 -0.45 -4.58
CA LEU A 160 20.18 -1.48 -5.35
C LEU A 160 21.33 -0.90 -6.19
N ARG A 161 21.11 0.27 -6.79
CA ARG A 161 22.14 0.96 -7.59
C ARG A 161 23.29 1.45 -6.72
N SER A 162 23.00 2.00 -5.53
CA SER A 162 24.02 2.40 -4.55
C SER A 162 24.90 1.22 -4.16
N TYR A 163 24.29 0.10 -3.80
CA TYR A 163 25.03 -1.08 -3.35
C TYR A 163 25.93 -1.67 -4.43
N ARG A 164 25.48 -1.72 -5.68
CA ARG A 164 26.31 -2.16 -6.80
C ARG A 164 27.55 -1.29 -6.98
N LYS A 165 27.43 0.02 -6.78
CA LYS A 165 28.58 0.95 -6.82
C LYS A 165 29.49 0.75 -5.61
N LEU A 166 28.92 0.53 -4.43
CA LEU A 166 29.68 0.32 -3.19
C LEU A 166 30.61 -0.90 -3.31
N LEU A 167 30.14 -2.01 -3.90
CA LEU A 167 30.95 -3.21 -4.11
C LEU A 167 32.12 -3.02 -5.08
N LEU A 168 32.13 -1.95 -5.88
CA LEU A 168 33.27 -1.61 -6.73
C LEU A 168 34.41 -0.95 -5.96
N ILE A 169 34.12 -0.47 -4.74
CA ILE A 169 35.10 0.21 -3.89
C ILE A 169 35.57 -0.77 -2.82
N PRO A 170 36.86 -1.16 -2.82
CA PRO A 170 37.41 -2.02 -1.79
C PRO A 170 37.21 -1.44 -0.37
N ARG A 171 36.73 -2.26 0.57
CA ARG A 171 36.45 -1.85 1.95
C ARG A 171 37.64 -1.18 2.64
N ASN A 172 38.87 -1.61 2.34
CA ASN A 172 40.11 -1.05 2.91
C ASN A 172 40.40 0.40 2.47
N LYS A 173 39.76 0.90 1.41
CA LYS A 173 39.86 2.29 0.99
C LYS A 173 38.90 3.21 1.73
N LEU A 174 37.82 2.67 2.29
CA LEU A 174 36.85 3.43 3.05
C LEU A 174 37.33 3.65 4.48
N SER A 175 37.16 4.88 4.97
CA SER A 175 37.43 5.19 6.38
C SER A 175 36.35 4.58 7.28
N ASP A 176 36.74 4.11 8.48
CA ASP A 176 35.78 3.51 9.43
C ASP A 176 34.67 4.48 9.86
N GLU A 177 34.98 5.78 9.89
CA GLU A 177 34.01 6.84 10.14
C GLU A 177 32.92 6.87 9.05
N PHE A 178 33.32 6.79 7.78
CA PHE A 178 32.39 6.76 6.65
C PHE A 178 31.59 5.45 6.61
N VAL A 179 32.21 4.33 6.95
CA VAL A 179 31.49 3.06 7.07
C VAL A 179 30.47 3.08 8.20
N LYS A 180 30.79 3.69 9.34
CA LYS A 180 29.84 3.88 10.44
C LYS A 180 28.67 4.78 10.02
N TYR A 181 28.96 5.83 9.24
CA TYR A 181 27.93 6.67 8.63
C TYR A 181 27.01 5.85 7.72
N LEU A 182 27.55 5.11 6.74
CA LEU A 182 26.75 4.27 5.85
C LEU A 182 25.94 3.20 6.60
N ASN A 183 26.51 2.61 7.66
CA ASN A 183 25.78 1.66 8.49
C ASN A 183 24.56 2.32 9.15
N ASN A 184 24.73 3.50 9.74
CA ASN A 184 23.65 4.24 10.36
C ASN A 184 22.56 4.64 9.35
N GLU A 185 22.96 5.09 8.16
CA GLU A 185 22.02 5.43 7.08
C GLU A 185 21.21 4.23 6.63
N THR A 186 21.87 3.08 6.45
CA THR A 186 21.20 1.86 5.99
C THR A 186 20.30 1.26 7.08
N ASP A 187 20.66 1.38 8.36
CA ASP A 187 19.81 1.02 9.51
C ASP A 187 18.57 1.93 9.58
N LEU A 188 18.71 3.24 9.38
CA LEU A 188 17.61 4.20 9.38
C LEU A 188 16.68 3.99 8.18
N LEU A 189 17.22 3.74 6.98
CA LEU A 189 16.42 3.42 5.79
C LEU A 189 15.61 2.14 5.96
N LEU A 190 16.18 1.11 6.61
CA LEU A 190 15.45 -0.12 6.91
C LEU A 190 14.28 0.15 7.86
N GLN A 191 14.50 0.94 8.92
CA GLN A 191 13.42 1.37 9.81
C GLN A 191 12.35 2.19 9.10
N LEU A 192 12.76 3.08 8.19
CA LEU A 192 11.85 3.92 7.41
C LEU A 192 10.92 3.07 6.54
N ILE A 193 11.46 2.09 5.79
CA ILE A 193 10.62 1.21 4.97
C ILE A 193 9.74 0.29 5.82
N GLU A 194 10.23 -0.18 6.98
CA GLU A 194 9.42 -0.95 7.93
C GLU A 194 8.21 -0.14 8.41
N LYS A 195 8.43 1.12 8.78
CA LYS A 195 7.37 2.05 9.20
C LYS A 195 6.43 2.42 8.07
N ALA A 196 6.92 2.58 6.84
CA ALA A 196 6.06 2.81 5.68
C ALA A 196 5.16 1.59 5.38
N VAL A 197 5.68 0.36 5.51
CA VAL A 197 4.88 -0.85 5.36
C VAL A 197 3.87 -0.99 6.51
N GLU A 198 4.26 -0.69 7.74
CA GLU A 198 3.34 -0.64 8.89
C GLU A 198 2.21 0.37 8.64
N ALA A 199 2.55 1.58 8.15
CA ALA A 199 1.57 2.60 7.79
C ALA A 199 0.60 2.09 6.72
N LEU A 200 1.10 1.41 5.69
CA LEU A 200 0.28 0.81 4.64
C LEU A 200 -0.67 -0.25 5.20
N GLU A 201 -0.20 -1.12 6.10
CA GLU A 201 -1.04 -2.12 6.78
C GLU A 201 -2.17 -1.47 7.56
N VAL A 202 -1.85 -0.44 8.35
CA VAL A 202 -2.85 0.29 9.14
C VAL A 202 -3.81 1.04 8.22
N VAL A 203 -3.35 1.68 7.15
CA VAL A 203 -4.23 2.34 6.18
C VAL A 203 -5.21 1.35 5.53
N CYS A 204 -4.77 0.13 5.24
CA CYS A 204 -5.65 -0.90 4.67
C CYS A 204 -6.75 -1.37 5.65
N ILE A 205 -6.52 -1.28 6.97
CA ILE A 205 -7.43 -1.80 8.00
C ILE A 205 -8.28 -0.68 8.62
N GLN A 206 -7.61 0.38 9.07
CA GLN A 206 -8.17 1.52 9.77
C GLN A 206 -7.39 2.80 9.39
N PRO A 207 -7.77 3.47 8.29
CA PRO A 207 -7.10 4.67 7.79
C PRO A 207 -6.84 5.74 8.85
N PHE A 208 -7.77 5.93 9.80
CA PHE A 208 -7.64 6.92 10.86
C PHE A 208 -6.50 6.63 11.86
N ALA A 209 -6.20 5.35 12.13
CA ALA A 209 -5.20 4.97 13.12
C ALA A 209 -3.75 5.14 12.63
N SER A 210 -3.56 5.46 11.35
CA SER A 210 -2.24 5.59 10.72
C SER A 210 -1.52 6.91 11.03
N HIS A 211 -2.23 7.91 11.58
CA HIS A 211 -1.67 9.26 11.77
C HIS A 211 -0.41 9.34 12.63
N PRO A 212 -0.31 8.64 13.78
CA PRO A 212 0.93 8.62 14.56
C PRO A 212 2.12 8.05 13.77
N ILE A 213 1.89 7.02 12.94
CA ILE A 213 2.93 6.35 12.16
C ILE A 213 3.51 7.31 11.10
N PHE A 214 2.69 8.19 10.54
CA PHE A 214 3.17 9.21 9.59
C PHE A 214 4.15 10.19 10.24
N ASN A 215 3.95 10.54 11.51
CA ASN A 215 4.89 11.40 12.24
C ASN A 215 6.20 10.66 12.53
N ASP A 216 6.15 9.36 12.82
CA ASP A 216 7.34 8.53 13.02
C ASP A 216 8.17 8.44 11.73
N VAL A 217 7.52 8.24 10.58
CA VAL A 217 8.17 8.24 9.25
C VAL A 217 8.85 9.59 8.99
N HIS A 218 8.15 10.70 9.20
CA HIS A 218 8.71 12.03 9.00
C HIS A 218 9.92 12.30 9.93
N GLN A 219 9.88 11.83 11.18
CA GLN A 219 11.04 11.97 12.08
C GLN A 219 12.25 11.16 11.62
N LEU A 220 12.03 9.96 11.06
CA LEU A 220 13.09 9.13 10.50
C LEU A 220 13.71 9.73 9.24
N GLU A 221 12.89 10.30 8.36
CA GLU A 221 13.34 11.02 7.16
C GLU A 221 14.20 12.24 7.55
N ASN A 222 13.71 13.10 8.46
CA ASN A 222 14.49 14.23 8.95
C ASN A 222 15.84 13.81 9.56
N ALA A 223 15.88 12.65 10.21
CA ALA A 223 17.12 12.11 10.78
C ALA A 223 18.11 11.63 9.71
N LEU A 224 17.62 11.08 8.58
CA LEU A 224 18.42 10.72 7.40
C LEU A 224 18.97 11.98 6.73
N ASP A 225 18.13 12.97 6.47
CA ASP A 225 18.51 14.25 5.86
C ASP A 225 19.64 14.97 6.62
N LEU A 226 19.52 15.05 7.96
CA LEU A 226 20.55 15.62 8.81
C LEU A 226 21.89 14.87 8.77
N ASN A 227 21.87 13.59 8.43
CA ASN A 227 23.07 12.78 8.31
C ASN A 227 23.70 12.87 6.91
N SER A 228 22.91 12.99 5.84
CA SER A 228 23.41 13.14 4.46
C SER A 228 24.47 14.24 4.33
N HIS A 229 24.24 15.40 4.98
CA HIS A 229 25.23 16.48 5.04
C HIS A 229 26.55 16.09 5.75
N LYS A 230 26.49 15.23 6.76
CA LYS A 230 27.69 14.70 7.44
C LYS A 230 28.45 13.76 6.51
N GLY A 231 27.75 12.91 5.75
CA GLY A 231 28.33 11.99 4.78
C GLY A 231 29.22 12.69 3.76
N LEU A 232 28.70 13.74 3.12
CA LEU A 232 29.45 14.55 2.15
C LEU A 232 30.68 15.22 2.78
N THR A 233 30.53 15.75 3.99
CA THR A 233 31.65 16.36 4.73
C THR A 233 32.75 15.34 5.03
N THR A 234 32.40 14.10 5.37
CA THR A 234 33.36 13.02 5.63
C THR A 234 34.08 12.58 4.36
N ILE A 235 33.38 12.52 3.22
CA ILE A 235 33.99 12.22 1.90
C ILE A 235 35.06 13.27 1.56
N MET A 236 34.74 14.56 1.70
CA MET A 236 35.65 15.66 1.35
C MET A 236 36.93 15.71 2.20
N LYS A 237 36.89 15.19 3.43
CA LYS A 237 38.04 15.24 4.37
C LYS A 237 39.04 14.10 4.19
N LYS A 238 38.69 13.01 3.51
CA LYS A 238 39.51 11.78 3.43
C LYS A 238 39.74 11.28 2.00
N THR A 239 39.75 12.22 1.07
CA THR A 239 39.90 12.05 -0.38
C THR A 239 41.24 11.43 -0.80
N ASP A 240 42.26 11.48 0.06
CA ASP A 240 43.65 11.14 -0.30
C ASP A 240 43.89 9.67 -0.69
N LYS A 241 42.99 8.75 -0.32
CA LYS A 241 43.09 7.31 -0.63
C LYS A 241 42.22 6.86 -1.82
N LEU A 242 41.36 7.73 -2.31
CA LEU A 242 40.34 7.41 -3.31
C LEU A 242 40.69 8.07 -4.64
N ASN A 243 40.44 7.37 -5.75
CA ASN A 243 40.52 8.00 -7.06
C ASN A 243 39.25 8.82 -7.35
N THR A 244 39.32 9.70 -8.35
CA THR A 244 38.19 10.59 -8.73
C THR A 244 36.89 9.82 -9.00
N VAL A 245 36.98 8.61 -9.58
CA VAL A 245 35.82 7.78 -9.90
C VAL A 245 35.19 7.20 -8.63
N GLU A 246 36.01 6.75 -7.68
CA GLU A 246 35.57 6.22 -6.39
C GLU A 246 34.90 7.32 -5.56
N ILE A 247 35.42 8.55 -5.57
CA ILE A 247 34.80 9.70 -4.91
C ILE A 247 33.44 10.00 -5.53
N LEU A 248 33.34 10.02 -6.87
CA LEU A 248 32.08 10.19 -7.58
C LEU A 248 31.07 9.08 -7.24
N PHE A 249 31.52 7.84 -7.10
CA PHE A 249 30.65 6.75 -6.66
C PHE A 249 30.17 6.93 -5.23
N LEU A 250 31.02 7.38 -4.31
CA LEU A 250 30.62 7.67 -2.93
C LEU A 250 29.57 8.79 -2.85
N ASP A 251 29.78 9.87 -3.59
CA ASP A 251 28.82 10.97 -3.70
C ASP A 251 27.45 10.48 -4.21
N GLN A 252 27.46 9.73 -5.32
CA GLN A 252 26.23 9.15 -5.88
C GLN A 252 25.57 8.12 -4.95
N ILE A 253 26.34 7.42 -4.11
CA ILE A 253 25.79 6.50 -3.11
C ILE A 253 25.02 7.31 -2.06
N VAL A 254 25.62 8.37 -1.51
CA VAL A 254 24.96 9.24 -0.52
C VAL A 254 23.68 9.84 -1.10
N GLU A 255 23.75 10.43 -2.29
CA GLU A 255 22.58 10.99 -2.99
C GLU A 255 21.50 9.94 -3.22
N SER A 256 21.87 8.72 -3.62
CA SER A 256 20.90 7.66 -3.87
C SER A 256 20.25 7.11 -2.58
N LEU A 257 20.93 7.18 -1.43
CA LEU A 257 20.33 6.84 -0.13
C LEU A 257 19.28 7.90 0.27
N GLU A 258 19.61 9.18 0.13
CA GLU A 258 18.70 10.31 0.37
C GLU A 258 17.47 10.24 -0.55
N LEU A 259 17.67 10.05 -1.86
CA LEU A 259 16.57 9.86 -2.81
C LEU A 259 15.68 8.67 -2.45
N SER A 260 16.25 7.58 -1.94
CA SER A 260 15.49 6.42 -1.47
C SER A 260 14.60 6.79 -0.28
N ALA A 261 15.14 7.53 0.69
CA ALA A 261 14.40 8.02 1.86
C ALA A 261 13.22 8.92 1.47
N ASN A 262 13.48 9.94 0.66
CA ASN A 262 12.48 10.91 0.20
C ASN A 262 11.37 10.22 -0.59
N THR A 263 11.75 9.24 -1.43
CA THR A 263 10.77 8.43 -2.17
C THR A 263 9.88 7.62 -1.21
N ILE A 264 10.41 7.08 -0.11
CA ILE A 264 9.58 6.36 0.88
C ILE A 264 8.63 7.33 1.59
N GLU A 265 9.08 8.53 1.95
CA GLU A 265 8.23 9.57 2.54
C GLU A 265 7.09 9.97 1.58
N ASP A 266 7.39 10.19 0.30
CA ASP A 266 6.39 10.50 -0.73
C ASP A 266 5.28 9.42 -0.78
N ALA A 267 5.64 8.14 -0.66
CA ALA A 267 4.65 7.06 -0.62
C ALA A 267 3.75 7.16 0.61
N VAL A 268 4.32 7.53 1.76
CA VAL A 268 3.59 7.71 3.03
C VAL A 268 2.69 8.94 2.98
N ASP A 269 3.10 10.02 2.29
CA ASP A 269 2.24 11.17 2.06
C ASP A 269 1.02 10.83 1.21
N VAL A 270 1.15 9.95 0.21
CA VAL A 270 0.00 9.41 -0.53
C VAL A 270 -0.91 8.59 0.40
N MET A 271 -0.35 7.79 1.31
CA MET A 271 -1.13 7.06 2.33
C MET A 271 -1.88 8.00 3.28
N LYS A 272 -1.27 9.13 3.65
CA LYS A 272 -1.87 10.17 4.48
C LYS A 272 -3.07 10.83 3.80
N ILE A 273 -3.02 11.05 2.50
CA ILE A 273 -4.18 11.53 1.72
C ILE A 273 -5.36 10.55 1.85
N ILE A 274 -5.11 9.24 1.75
CA ILE A 274 -6.15 8.22 1.97
C ILE A 274 -6.68 8.33 3.40
N GLY A 275 -5.81 8.38 4.40
CA GLY A 275 -6.18 8.55 5.82
C GLY A 275 -7.13 9.73 6.06
N LEU A 276 -6.79 10.91 5.53
CA LEU A 276 -7.55 12.14 5.68
C LEU A 276 -8.91 12.09 4.96
N LYS A 277 -8.97 11.47 3.77
CA LYS A 277 -10.21 11.35 2.99
C LYS A 277 -11.31 10.62 3.77
N TYR A 278 -10.94 9.54 4.46
CA TYR A 278 -11.87 8.76 5.27
C TYR A 278 -12.10 9.33 6.68
N GLN A 279 -11.25 10.25 7.15
CA GLN A 279 -11.52 11.02 8.36
C GLN A 279 -12.71 11.98 8.15
N VAL A 280 -12.70 12.75 7.06
CA VAL A 280 -13.72 13.79 6.80
C VAL A 280 -15.11 13.20 6.53
N SER A 281 -15.20 12.01 5.93
CA SER A 281 -16.50 11.35 5.69
C SER A 281 -17.19 10.92 6.98
N THR A 282 -16.43 10.62 8.03
CA THR A 282 -16.97 10.20 9.34
C THR A 282 -17.54 11.38 10.14
N PHE A 283 -17.03 12.61 9.92
CA PHE A 283 -17.51 13.83 10.58
C PHE A 283 -18.71 14.51 9.89
N LYS A 284 -19.17 13.99 8.75
CA LYS A 284 -20.37 14.51 8.04
C LYS A 284 -21.69 13.83 8.46
N ILE A 285 -21.67 13.10 9.57
CA ILE A 285 -22.86 12.52 10.24
C ILE A 285 -23.27 13.46 11.37
#